data_AF-A0A6J7MXR6-F1
#
_entry.id   AF-A0A6J7MXR6-F1
#
_cell.length_a   1.000
_cell.length_b   1.000
_cell.length_c   1.000
_cell.angle_alpha   90.00
_cell.angle_beta   90.00
_cell.angle_gamma   90.00
#
_symmetry.space_group_name_H-M   'P 1'
#
loop_
_entity.id
_entity.type
_entity.pdbx_description
1 polymer ?
#
loop_
_entity_poly.entity_id
_entity_poly.type
_entity_poly.pdbx_seq_one_letter_code
_entity_poly.pdbx_strand_id
1 'polypeptide(L)'
;MSLSNFFLPQIVEVQGFSAGINYGVDKVRFPSPVKVGQSVRAGAELVEVTEVKGGLQTLMRITIEIEGEERPACVIDAISRWLL
;
A
#
# COMPACT_ATOMS: atom_id res chain seq x y z
N MET A 1 -3.84 5.49 5.26
CA MET A 1 -3.13 4.37 5.91
C MET A 1 -4.05 3.19 6.26
N SER A 2 -5.25 3.40 6.81
CA SER A 2 -6.15 2.28 7.15
C SER A 2 -6.52 1.42 5.94
N LEU A 3 -6.97 2.04 4.84
CA LEU A 3 -7.36 1.32 3.62
C LEU A 3 -6.17 0.63 2.93
N SER A 4 -4.99 1.24 2.91
CA SER A 4 -3.80 0.59 2.31
C SER A 4 -3.40 -0.68 3.08
N ASN A 5 -3.42 -0.64 4.42
CA ASN A 5 -3.15 -1.83 5.23
C ASN A 5 -4.26 -2.87 5.15
N PHE A 6 -5.50 -2.46 4.87
CA PHE A 6 -6.62 -3.38 4.66
C PHE A 6 -6.52 -4.12 3.32
N PHE A 7 -6.22 -3.40 2.23
CA PHE A 7 -6.18 -3.97 0.88
C PHE A 7 -4.89 -4.72 0.57
N LEU A 8 -3.73 -4.27 1.08
CA LEU A 8 -2.45 -4.85 0.66
C LEU A 8 -2.36 -6.38 0.87
N PRO A 9 -2.79 -6.96 2.01
CA PRO A 9 -2.80 -8.42 2.20
C PRO A 9 -3.80 -9.17 1.30
N GLN A 10 -4.75 -8.48 0.69
CA GLN A 10 -5.71 -9.06 -0.26
C GLN A 10 -5.16 -9.08 -1.70
N ILE A 11 -4.09 -8.30 -1.96
CA ILE A 11 -3.48 -8.14 -3.28
C ILE A 11 -2.15 -8.89 -3.38
N VAL A 12 -1.36 -8.88 -2.30
CA VAL A 12 0.00 -9.44 -2.27
C VAL A 12 0.14 -10.40 -1.10
N GLU A 13 0.65 -11.59 -1.38
CA GLU A 13 1.15 -12.53 -0.38
C GLU A 13 2.67 -12.45 -0.32
N VAL A 14 3.22 -12.35 0.89
CA VAL A 14 4.68 -12.32 1.12
C VAL A 14 5.07 -13.50 1.98
N GLN A 15 6.00 -14.33 1.49
CA GLN A 15 6.42 -15.58 2.11
C GLN A 15 7.91 -15.55 2.46
N GLY A 16 8.33 -16.40 3.41
CA GLY A 16 9.74 -16.55 3.78
C GLY A 16 10.28 -15.50 4.77
N PHE A 17 9.41 -14.74 5.43
CA PHE A 17 9.75 -13.73 6.42
C PHE A 17 9.04 -14.01 7.75
N SER A 18 9.70 -13.68 8.86
CA SER A 18 9.17 -13.88 10.21
C SER A 18 8.10 -12.85 10.58
N ALA A 19 8.21 -11.63 10.05
CA ALA A 19 7.24 -10.55 10.24
C ALA A 19 7.32 -9.48 9.14
N GLY A 20 6.19 -8.81 8.90
CA GLY A 20 6.10 -7.58 8.12
C GLY A 20 5.74 -6.39 9.02
N ILE A 21 6.53 -5.33 8.97
CA ILE A 21 6.30 -4.10 9.72
C ILE A 21 5.93 -2.99 8.74
N ASN A 22 4.80 -2.32 8.99
CA ASN A 22 4.51 -1.05 8.33
C ASN A 22 5.53 -0.02 8.82
N TYR A 23 6.46 0.36 7.94
CA TYR A 23 7.59 1.23 8.26
C TYR A 23 7.29 2.70 7.90
N GLY A 24 6.02 3.02 7.65
CA GLY A 24 5.56 4.34 7.24
C GLY A 24 5.35 4.46 5.73
N VAL A 25 5.49 5.69 5.24
CA VAL A 25 5.23 6.04 3.85
C VAL A 25 6.27 7.05 3.39
N ASP A 26 6.65 6.98 2.12
CA ASP A 26 7.47 8.03 1.50
C ASP A 26 6.57 9.19 1.07
N LYS A 27 5.55 8.89 0.25
CA LYS A 27 4.64 9.88 -0.31
C LYS A 27 3.20 9.42 -0.22
N VAL A 28 2.31 10.34 0.12
CA VAL A 28 0.86 10.14 0.09
C VAL A 28 0.15 11.36 -0.50
N ARG A 29 -0.90 11.12 -1.27
CA ARG A 29 -1.79 12.14 -1.83
C ARG A 29 -3.24 11.69 -1.74
N PHE A 30 -4.17 12.63 -1.57
CA PHE A 30 -5.62 12.39 -1.53
C PHE A 30 -6.34 13.28 -2.55
N PRO A 31 -6.37 12.92 -3.85
CA PRO A 31 -6.93 13.78 -4.89
C PRO A 31 -8.44 13.99 -4.79
N SER A 32 -9.18 13.00 -4.29
CA SER A 32 -10.66 13.03 -4.19
C SER A 32 -11.13 12.49 -2.84
N PRO A 33 -12.17 13.08 -2.22
CA PRO A 33 -12.77 12.54 -1.00
C PRO A 33 -13.63 11.30 -1.29
N VAL A 34 -13.59 10.32 -0.38
CA VAL A 34 -14.52 9.17 -0.40
C VAL A 34 -15.73 9.52 0.45
N LYS A 35 -16.91 9.62 -0.17
CA LYS A 35 -18.18 9.87 0.50
C LYS A 35 -18.76 8.55 1.04
N VAL A 36 -19.57 8.66 2.09
CA VAL A 36 -20.28 7.52 2.66
C VAL A 36 -21.15 6.85 1.59
N GLY A 37 -21.11 5.52 1.54
CA GLY A 37 -21.84 4.72 0.56
C GLY A 37 -21.12 4.50 -0.77
N GLN A 38 -19.97 5.14 -1.01
CA GLN A 38 -19.17 4.87 -2.19
C GLN A 38 -18.34 3.59 -2.03
N SER A 39 -18.27 2.81 -3.11
CA SER A 39 -17.39 1.65 -3.23
C SER A 39 -15.98 2.10 -3.61
N VAL A 40 -14.97 1.44 -3.03
CA VAL A 40 -13.56 1.66 -3.36
C VAL A 40 -12.86 0.34 -3.65
N ARG A 41 -11.86 0.38 -4.53
CA ARG A 41 -10.94 -0.74 -4.81
C ARG A 41 -9.51 -0.25 -4.80
N ALA A 42 -8.55 -1.16 -4.70
CA ALA A 42 -7.14 -0.81 -4.73
C ALA A 42 -6.35 -1.67 -5.72
N GLY A 43 -5.40 -1.05 -6.40
CA GLY A 43 -4.32 -1.71 -7.11
C GLY A 43 -3.00 -1.43 -6.40
N ALA A 44 -2.05 -2.38 -6.47
CA ALA A 44 -0.74 -2.23 -5.86
C ALA A 44 0.39 -2.60 -6.84
N GLU A 45 1.50 -1.87 -6.78
CA GLU A 45 2.69 -2.05 -7.60
C GLU A 45 3.93 -2.09 -6.69
N LEU A 46 4.79 -3.10 -6.86
CA LEU A 46 6.08 -3.17 -6.19
C LEU A 46 7.09 -2.30 -6.93
N VAL A 47 7.39 -1.14 -6.36
CA VAL A 47 8.24 -0.13 -7.00
C VAL A 47 9.72 -0.39 -6.73
N GLU A 48 10.05 -0.80 -5.50
CA GLU A 48 11.43 -1.03 -5.09
C GLU A 48 11.52 -2.14 -4.04
N VAL A 49 12.59 -2.91 -4.11
CA VAL A 49 13.05 -3.82 -3.05
C VAL A 49 14.50 -3.47 -2.71
N THR A 50 14.78 -3.23 -1.44
CA THR A 50 16.12 -2.90 -0.96
C THR A 50 16.52 -3.89 0.13
N GLU A 51 17.69 -4.50 0.02
CA GLU A 51 18.26 -5.27 1.12
C GLU A 51 18.62 -4.36 2.29
N VAL A 52 18.30 -4.82 3.51
CA VAL A 52 18.72 -4.16 4.74
C VAL A 52 19.23 -5.18 5.74
N LYS A 53 19.91 -4.72 6.78
CA LYS A 53 20.37 -5.61 7.85
C LYS A 53 19.16 -6.34 8.46
N GLY A 54 19.16 -7.68 8.37
CA GLY A 54 18.13 -8.53 8.94
C GLY A 54 16.86 -8.70 8.09
N GLY A 55 16.86 -8.26 6.83
CA GLY A 55 15.78 -8.59 5.88
C GLY A 55 15.65 -7.62 4.72
N LEU A 56 14.43 -7.33 4.27
CA LEU A 56 14.15 -6.50 3.10
C LEU A 56 13.32 -5.26 3.44
N GLN A 57 13.53 -4.19 2.70
CA GLN A 57 12.60 -3.08 2.57
C GLN A 57 11.86 -3.20 1.25
N THR A 58 10.57 -2.92 1.23
CA THR A 58 9.83 -2.74 -0.02
C THR A 58 9.12 -1.40 -0.05
N LEU A 59 9.07 -0.78 -1.22
CA LEU A 59 8.22 0.37 -1.50
C LEU A 59 7.08 -0.10 -2.42
N MET A 60 5.88 -0.15 -1.87
CA MET A 60 4.65 -0.54 -2.59
C MET A 60 3.83 0.70 -2.90
N ARG A 61 3.62 1.00 -4.18
CA ARG A 61 2.66 2.01 -4.59
C ARG A 61 1.27 1.40 -4.59
N ILE A 62 0.35 1.99 -3.82
CA ILE A 62 -1.04 1.58 -3.74
C ILE A 62 -1.90 2.75 -4.24
N THR A 63 -2.76 2.46 -5.21
CA THR A 63 -3.75 3.42 -5.74
C THR A 63 -5.13 2.94 -5.34
N ILE A 64 -5.84 3.77 -4.57
CA ILE A 64 -7.22 3.52 -4.14
C ILE A 64 -8.14 4.33 -5.05
N GLU A 65 -8.96 3.63 -5.80
CA GLU A 65 -9.92 4.18 -6.76
C GLU A 65 -11.33 4.18 -6.16
N ILE A 66 -12.16 5.14 -6.58
CA ILE A 66 -13.58 5.20 -6.26
C ILE A 66 -14.35 4.73 -7.49
N GLU A 67 -15.32 3.84 -7.31
CA GLU A 67 -16.15 3.38 -8.43
C GLU A 67 -16.86 4.55 -9.11
N GLY A 68 -16.69 4.68 -10.43
CA GLY A 68 -17.33 5.72 -11.24
C GLY A 68 -16.64 7.10 -11.23
N GLU A 69 -15.51 7.27 -10.55
CA GLU A 69 -14.75 8.52 -10.52
C GLU A 69 -13.43 8.40 -11.31
N GLU A 70 -13.06 9.45 -12.05
CA GLU A 70 -11.79 9.46 -12.80
C GLU A 70 -10.56 9.67 -11.90
N ARG A 71 -10.72 10.40 -10.79
CA ARG A 71 -9.62 10.73 -9.88
C ARG A 71 -9.61 9.75 -8.71
N PRO A 72 -8.45 9.18 -8.35
CA PRO A 72 -8.36 8.25 -7.24
C PRO A 72 -8.61 8.94 -5.90
N ALA A 73 -9.10 8.17 -4.93
CA ALA A 73 -9.22 8.61 -3.54
C ALA A 73 -7.85 8.87 -2.91
N CYS A 74 -6.89 7.98 -3.16
CA CYS A 74 -5.58 8.02 -2.56
C CYS A 74 -4.54 7.37 -3.45
N VAL A 75 -3.34 7.96 -3.50
CA VAL A 75 -2.14 7.31 -4.04
C VAL A 75 -1.07 7.38 -2.96
N ILE A 76 -0.52 6.21 -2.59
CA ILE A 76 0.40 6.09 -1.46
C ILE A 76 1.58 5.17 -1.82
N ASP A 77 2.78 5.62 -1.50
CA ASP A 77 4.00 4.82 -1.57
C ASP A 77 4.33 4.33 -0.16
N ALA A 78 3.88 3.11 0.15
CA ALA A 78 3.98 2.49 1.46
C ALA A 78 5.30 1.74 1.62
N ILE A 79 5.99 1.97 2.73
CA ILE A 79 7.25 1.30 3.05
C ILE A 79 6.95 0.15 4.00
N SER A 80 7.35 -1.07 3.63
CA SER A 80 7.28 -2.24 4.50
C SER A 80 8.69 -2.75 4.80
N ARG A 81 8.90 -3.18 6.05
CA ARG A 81 10.11 -3.89 6.48
C ARG A 81 9.75 -5.35 6.70
N TRP A 82 10.39 -6.23 5.96
CA TRP A 82 10.28 -7.68 6.10
C TRP A 82 11.49 -8.20 6.86
N LEU A 83 11.25 -8.84 7.99
CA LEU A 83 12.30 -9.41 8.83
C LEU A 83 12.51 -10.88 8.47
N LEU A 84 13.76 -11.31 8.34
CA LEU A 84 14.11 -12.73 8.18
C LEU A 84 13.85 -13.53 9.46
#